data_AF-A0A6P1AKD4-F1
#
_entry.id   AF-A0A6P1AKD4-F1
#
_cell.length_a   1.000
_cell.length_b   1.000
_cell.length_c   1.000
_cell.angle_alpha   90.00
_cell.angle_beta   90.00
_cell.angle_gamma   90.00
#
_symmetry.space_group_name_H-M   'P 1'
#
loop_
_entity.id
_entity.type
_entity.pdbx_description
1 polymer ?
#
loop_
_entity_poly.entity_id
_entity_poly.type
_entity_poly.pdbx_seq_one_letter_code
_entity_poly.pdbx_strand_id
1 'polypeptide(L)'
;MNKKVVELIEKMKSCDEKARRNAITDIGFILEMYSLKLSRDERFEQFEGMLSPDLIELFLDETELSEIVAYLQEEIEAKNKDTGSLASVIGFTSAQTGLLPLATAIKNSIENFNLDDLNQGIIALEKLLFFDDTLSDNEKKDIVVKNELISKIPNKILSETPISHDYLLKTYTRFISRLVLFLFNDSNYQ
;
A
#
# COMPACT_ATOMS: atom_id res chain seq x y z
N MET A 1 -17.95 10.43 -0.71
CA MET A 1 -17.51 9.51 -1.77
C MET A 1 -18.24 9.67 -3.10
N ASN A 2 -17.47 9.89 -4.17
CA ASN A 2 -17.89 9.96 -5.56
C ASN A 2 -18.56 8.67 -6.05
N LYS A 3 -19.63 8.79 -6.83
CA LYS A 3 -20.42 7.65 -7.34
C LYS A 3 -19.58 6.60 -8.08
N LYS A 4 -18.60 7.03 -8.89
CA LYS A 4 -17.76 6.09 -9.66
C LYS A 4 -16.84 5.28 -8.76
N VAL A 5 -16.31 5.91 -7.70
CA VAL A 5 -15.51 5.24 -6.68
C VAL A 5 -16.37 4.22 -5.92
N VAL A 6 -17.59 4.59 -5.55
CA VAL A 6 -18.54 3.66 -4.91
C VAL A 6 -18.82 2.45 -5.82
N GLU A 7 -19.08 2.67 -7.12
CA GLU A 7 -19.28 1.59 -8.09
C GLU A 7 -18.05 0.67 -8.20
N LEU A 8 -16.83 1.22 -8.13
CA LEU A 8 -15.60 0.42 -8.12
C LEU A 8 -15.48 -0.40 -6.83
N ILE A 9 -15.73 0.20 -5.66
CA ILE A 9 -15.73 -0.50 -4.37
C ILE A 9 -16.76 -1.64 -4.35
N GLU A 10 -17.95 -1.43 -4.88
CA GLU A 10 -18.96 -2.50 -5.01
C GLU A 10 -18.46 -3.63 -5.94
N LYS A 11 -17.81 -3.28 -7.07
CA LYS A 11 -17.22 -4.27 -7.98
C LYS A 11 -16.05 -5.04 -7.36
N MET A 12 -15.32 -4.44 -6.42
CA MET A 12 -14.29 -5.16 -5.67
C MET A 12 -14.86 -6.31 -4.83
N LYS A 13 -16.16 -6.30 -4.53
CA LYS A 13 -16.85 -7.41 -3.84
C LYS A 13 -17.43 -8.46 -4.81
N SER A 14 -17.25 -8.27 -6.11
CA SER A 14 -17.82 -9.16 -7.12
C SER A 14 -17.23 -10.57 -7.08
N CYS A 15 -18.08 -11.57 -7.31
CA CYS A 15 -17.66 -12.95 -7.52
C CYS A 15 -16.88 -13.13 -8.83
N ASP A 16 -17.10 -12.26 -9.82
CA ASP A 16 -16.31 -12.24 -11.06
C ASP A 16 -14.89 -11.75 -10.78
N GLU A 17 -13.92 -12.64 -10.95
CA GLU A 17 -12.50 -12.37 -10.72
C GLU A 17 -11.94 -11.26 -11.60
N LYS A 18 -12.33 -11.24 -12.88
CA LYS A 18 -11.84 -10.21 -13.81
C LYS A 18 -12.42 -8.86 -13.43
N ALA A 19 -13.73 -8.78 -13.19
CA ALA A 19 -14.38 -7.54 -12.79
C ALA A 19 -13.79 -6.99 -11.47
N ARG A 20 -13.57 -7.87 -10.50
CA ARG A 20 -12.99 -7.51 -9.20
C ARG A 20 -11.56 -7.00 -9.32
N ARG A 21 -10.67 -7.73 -10.01
CA ARG A 21 -9.27 -7.32 -10.18
C ARG A 21 -9.13 -6.05 -10.99
N ASN A 22 -9.97 -5.86 -12.01
CA ASN A 22 -10.01 -4.61 -12.75
C ASN A 22 -10.40 -3.45 -11.82
N ALA A 23 -11.42 -3.62 -10.98
CA ALA A 23 -11.81 -2.57 -10.03
C ALA A 23 -10.70 -2.24 -9.01
N ILE A 24 -9.99 -3.25 -8.50
CA ILE A 24 -8.82 -3.05 -7.61
C ILE A 24 -7.73 -2.26 -8.35
N THR A 25 -7.44 -2.62 -9.60
CA THR A 25 -6.43 -1.95 -10.43
C THR A 25 -6.82 -0.51 -10.73
N ASP A 26 -8.08 -0.28 -11.09
CA ASP A 26 -8.61 1.06 -11.38
C ASP A 26 -8.50 1.97 -10.14
N ILE A 27 -8.84 1.46 -8.95
CA ILE A 27 -8.62 2.18 -7.69
C ILE A 27 -7.13 2.46 -7.45
N GLY A 28 -6.25 1.49 -7.73
CA GLY A 28 -4.80 1.67 -7.66
C GLY A 28 -4.30 2.85 -8.47
N PHE A 29 -4.69 2.91 -9.75
CA PHE A 29 -4.30 4.02 -10.63
C PHE A 29 -4.92 5.35 -10.20
N ILE A 30 -6.16 5.36 -9.72
CA ILE A 30 -6.76 6.56 -9.13
C ILE A 30 -5.88 7.06 -8.00
N LEU A 31 -5.56 6.23 -7.00
CA LEU A 31 -4.73 6.62 -5.86
C LEU A 31 -3.32 7.08 -6.28
N GLU A 32 -2.72 6.43 -7.28
CA GLU A 32 -1.41 6.80 -7.81
C GLU A 32 -1.41 8.20 -8.44
N MET A 33 -2.41 8.52 -9.26
CA MET A 33 -2.55 9.86 -9.85
C MET A 33 -2.58 10.96 -8.77
N TYR A 34 -3.24 10.70 -7.64
CA TYR A 34 -3.30 11.64 -6.52
C TYR A 34 -1.98 11.73 -5.75
N SER A 35 -1.33 10.59 -5.50
CA SER A 35 -0.01 10.57 -4.84
C SER A 35 1.03 11.36 -5.63
N LEU A 36 1.01 11.25 -6.95
CA LEU A 36 1.93 11.94 -7.86
C LEU A 36 1.58 13.41 -8.08
N LYS A 37 0.44 13.90 -7.53
CA LYS A 37 -0.06 15.28 -7.69
C LYS A 37 -0.15 15.73 -9.15
N LEU A 38 -0.51 14.80 -10.05
CA LEU A 38 -0.57 15.06 -11.48
C LEU A 38 -1.64 16.09 -11.82
N SER A 39 -1.28 17.04 -12.67
CA SER A 39 -2.22 17.93 -13.35
C SER A 39 -3.14 17.12 -14.28
N ARG A 40 -4.24 17.74 -14.73
CA ARG A 40 -5.19 17.06 -15.61
C ARG A 40 -4.52 16.50 -16.85
N ASP A 41 -3.66 17.28 -17.51
CA ASP A 41 -3.03 16.86 -18.76
C ASP A 41 -2.03 15.72 -18.53
N GLU A 42 -1.25 15.76 -17.44
CA GLU A 42 -0.32 14.68 -17.07
C GLU A 42 -1.05 13.36 -16.73
N ARG A 43 -2.24 13.45 -16.13
CA ARG A 43 -3.05 12.25 -15.86
C ARG A 43 -3.46 11.55 -17.15
N PHE A 44 -3.88 12.30 -18.16
CA PHE A 44 -4.20 11.73 -19.48
C PHE A 44 -2.94 11.17 -20.14
N GLU A 45 -1.83 11.91 -20.15
CA GLU A 45 -0.59 11.45 -20.77
C GLU A 45 -0.09 10.11 -20.20
N GLN A 46 -0.21 9.92 -18.89
CA GLN A 46 0.33 8.73 -18.22
C GLN A 46 -0.64 7.55 -18.15
N PHE A 47 -1.95 7.80 -18.04
CA PHE A 47 -2.95 6.74 -17.75
C PHE A 47 -3.94 6.48 -18.90
N GLU A 48 -3.85 7.22 -20.01
CA GLU A 48 -4.64 6.92 -21.20
C GLU A 48 -4.35 5.49 -21.71
N GLY A 49 -5.41 4.73 -21.98
CA GLY A 49 -5.32 3.32 -22.35
C GLY A 49 -5.24 2.34 -21.17
N MET A 50 -5.02 2.82 -19.94
CA MET A 50 -5.09 2.02 -18.71
C MET A 50 -6.38 2.27 -17.93
N LEU A 51 -6.81 3.54 -17.86
CA LEU A 51 -8.07 3.95 -17.25
C LEU A 51 -9.04 4.51 -18.31
N SER A 52 -10.34 4.44 -18.02
CA SER A 52 -11.32 5.16 -18.82
C SER A 52 -11.21 6.68 -18.58
N PRO A 53 -11.51 7.52 -19.59
CA PRO A 53 -11.46 8.97 -19.44
C PRO A 53 -12.24 9.49 -18.24
N ASP A 54 -13.44 8.95 -17.99
CA ASP A 54 -14.28 9.29 -16.83
C ASP A 54 -13.55 9.09 -15.49
N LEU A 55 -12.67 8.10 -15.37
CA LEU A 55 -11.91 7.83 -14.14
C LEU A 55 -10.67 8.71 -14.03
N ILE A 56 -10.00 9.02 -15.15
CA ILE A 56 -8.87 9.95 -15.21
C ILE A 56 -9.29 11.36 -14.77
N GLU A 57 -10.50 11.78 -15.17
CA GLU A 57 -11.08 13.08 -14.84
C GLU A 57 -11.66 13.19 -13.43
N LEU A 58 -11.68 12.10 -12.65
CA LEU A 58 -12.20 12.16 -11.28
C LEU A 58 -11.41 13.19 -10.47
N PHE A 59 -12.15 14.05 -9.78
CA PHE A 59 -11.65 14.94 -8.74
C PHE A 59 -12.12 14.42 -7.39
N LEU A 60 -11.18 14.03 -6.55
CA LEU A 60 -11.38 13.50 -5.21
C LEU A 60 -10.64 14.40 -4.23
N ASP A 61 -11.28 14.68 -3.11
CA ASP A 61 -10.61 15.36 -2.00
C ASP A 61 -9.89 14.37 -1.07
N GLU A 62 -9.13 14.90 -0.11
CA GLU A 62 -8.37 14.09 0.85
C GLU A 62 -9.26 13.19 1.73
N THR A 63 -10.50 13.61 1.98
CA THR A 63 -11.45 12.81 2.77
C THR A 63 -11.86 11.58 1.98
N GLU A 64 -12.18 11.76 0.69
CA GLU A 64 -12.53 10.65 -0.19
C GLU A 64 -11.37 9.68 -0.40
N LEU A 65 -10.14 10.18 -0.56
CA LEU A 65 -8.95 9.32 -0.62
C LEU A 65 -8.78 8.51 0.68
N SER A 66 -8.99 9.13 1.83
CA SER A 66 -8.91 8.47 3.13
C SER A 66 -10.01 7.41 3.31
N GLU A 67 -11.23 7.68 2.83
CA GLU A 67 -12.35 6.70 2.83
C GLU A 67 -12.01 5.46 1.99
N ILE A 68 -11.42 5.65 0.80
CA ILE A 68 -10.99 4.54 -0.06
C ILE A 68 -9.93 3.70 0.67
N VAL A 69 -8.91 4.35 1.23
CA VAL A 69 -7.81 3.63 1.89
C VAL A 69 -8.28 2.92 3.17
N ALA A 70 -9.19 3.51 3.93
CA ALA A 70 -9.81 2.85 5.09
C ALA A 70 -10.57 1.59 4.67
N TYR A 71 -11.33 1.64 3.58
CA TYR A 71 -12.01 0.46 3.03
C TYR A 71 -11.01 -0.64 2.61
N LEU A 72 -9.90 -0.28 1.95
CA LEU A 72 -8.86 -1.24 1.58
C LEU A 72 -8.22 -1.90 2.81
N GLN A 73 -7.97 -1.11 3.86
CA GLN A 73 -7.46 -1.61 5.14
C GLN A 73 -8.43 -2.64 5.74
N GLU A 74 -9.72 -2.30 5.82
CA GLU A 74 -10.75 -3.18 6.36
C GLU A 74 -10.82 -4.51 5.60
N GLU A 75 -10.72 -4.49 4.27
CA GLU A 75 -10.76 -5.71 3.46
C GLU A 75 -9.50 -6.58 3.64
N ILE A 76 -8.32 -5.99 3.84
CA ILE A 76 -7.10 -6.73 4.23
C ILE A 76 -7.29 -7.37 5.62
N GLU A 77 -7.87 -6.63 6.56
CA GLU A 77 -8.15 -7.11 7.91
C GLU A 77 -9.20 -8.23 7.93
N ALA A 78 -10.17 -8.18 7.01
CA ALA A 78 -11.16 -9.22 6.78
C ALA A 78 -10.61 -10.45 6.05
N LYS A 79 -9.29 -10.49 5.74
CA LYS A 79 -8.61 -11.58 5.03
C LYS A 79 -9.20 -11.83 3.63
N ASN A 80 -9.46 -10.74 2.91
CA ASN A 80 -9.90 -10.82 1.52
C ASN A 80 -8.87 -11.61 0.68
N LYS A 81 -9.33 -12.43 -0.26
CA LYS A 81 -8.47 -13.26 -1.11
C LYS A 81 -7.52 -12.46 -2.01
N ASP A 82 -7.76 -11.17 -2.21
CA ASP A 82 -6.89 -10.27 -2.97
C ASP A 82 -6.02 -9.40 -2.04
N THR A 83 -5.78 -9.83 -0.79
CA THR A 83 -5.01 -9.09 0.24
C THR A 83 -3.71 -8.48 -0.29
N GLY A 84 -2.85 -9.24 -0.95
CA GLY A 84 -1.61 -8.71 -1.52
C GLY A 84 -1.83 -7.59 -2.54
N SER A 85 -2.86 -7.71 -3.38
CA SER A 85 -3.22 -6.64 -4.33
C SER A 85 -3.75 -5.39 -3.63
N LEU A 86 -4.58 -5.56 -2.59
CA LEU A 86 -5.09 -4.43 -1.80
C LEU A 86 -3.96 -3.69 -1.06
N ALA A 87 -3.00 -4.43 -0.49
CA ALA A 87 -1.82 -3.86 0.14
C ALA A 87 -0.97 -3.07 -0.86
N SER A 88 -0.78 -3.62 -2.06
CA SER A 88 -0.10 -2.94 -3.18
C SER A 88 -0.80 -1.65 -3.57
N VAL A 89 -2.14 -1.66 -3.65
CA VAL A 89 -2.96 -0.48 -3.95
C VAL A 89 -2.80 0.61 -2.88
N ILE A 90 -2.77 0.28 -1.59
CA ILE A 90 -2.46 1.28 -0.55
C ILE A 90 -1.05 1.84 -0.77
N GLY A 91 -0.09 1.03 -1.22
CA GLY A 91 1.26 1.47 -1.62
C GLY A 91 1.29 2.46 -2.80
N PHE A 92 0.22 2.61 -3.57
CA PHE A 92 0.14 3.64 -4.61
C PHE A 92 -0.23 5.04 -4.08
N THR A 93 -0.60 5.15 -2.81
CA THR A 93 -0.89 6.43 -2.17
C THR A 93 0.38 7.17 -1.71
N SER A 94 0.21 8.38 -1.19
CA SER A 94 1.26 9.08 -0.46
C SER A 94 1.46 8.52 0.94
N ALA A 95 2.62 8.75 1.56
CA ALA A 95 2.86 8.32 2.94
C ALA A 95 1.84 8.92 3.91
N GLN A 96 1.45 10.19 3.71
CA GLN A 96 0.44 10.89 4.50
C GLN A 96 -0.90 10.15 4.56
N THR A 97 -1.33 9.55 3.46
CA THR A 97 -2.63 8.88 3.38
C THR A 97 -2.53 7.38 3.67
N GLY A 98 -1.53 6.68 3.12
CA GLY A 98 -1.50 5.21 3.15
C GLY A 98 -0.64 4.56 4.21
N LEU A 99 0.36 5.26 4.77
CA LEU A 99 1.35 4.59 5.60
C LEU A 99 0.74 4.03 6.89
N LEU A 100 -0.05 4.83 7.61
CA LEU A 100 -0.69 4.39 8.85
C LEU A 100 -1.73 3.27 8.59
N PRO A 101 -2.64 3.39 7.62
CA PRO A 101 -3.56 2.30 7.28
C PRO A 101 -2.85 1.00 6.90
N LEU A 102 -1.81 1.06 6.04
CA LEU A 102 -1.06 -0.13 5.66
C LEU A 102 -0.34 -0.76 6.85
N ALA A 103 0.33 0.05 7.68
CA ALA A 103 1.00 -0.41 8.89
C ALA A 103 0.03 -1.10 9.85
N THR A 104 -1.17 -0.54 10.00
CA THR A 104 -2.22 -1.09 10.87
C THR A 104 -2.75 -2.43 10.33
N ALA A 105 -3.05 -2.50 9.03
CA ALA A 105 -3.47 -3.74 8.38
C ALA A 105 -2.40 -4.85 8.53
N ILE A 106 -1.13 -4.52 8.28
CA ILE A 106 -0.02 -5.46 8.47
C ILE A 106 0.04 -5.91 9.94
N LYS A 107 0.02 -4.98 10.90
CA LYS A 107 0.06 -5.31 12.33
C LYS A 107 -1.01 -6.36 12.71
N ASN A 108 -2.22 -6.14 12.23
CA ASN A 108 -3.41 -6.90 12.60
C ASN A 108 -3.52 -8.24 11.87
N SER A 109 -3.05 -8.32 10.62
CA SER A 109 -3.33 -9.47 9.75
C SER A 109 -2.12 -10.29 9.32
N ILE A 110 -0.89 -9.82 9.55
CA ILE A 110 0.35 -10.42 9.02
C ILE A 110 0.49 -11.92 9.30
N GLU A 111 -0.03 -12.44 10.42
CA GLU A 111 0.02 -13.88 10.72
C GLU A 111 -0.67 -14.73 9.65
N ASN A 112 -1.70 -14.18 8.99
CA ASN A 112 -2.48 -14.87 7.95
C ASN A 112 -1.95 -14.63 6.54
N PHE A 113 -0.96 -13.76 6.36
CA PHE A 113 -0.43 -13.46 5.04
C PHE A 113 0.26 -14.70 4.49
N ASN A 114 -0.04 -15.04 3.24
CA ASN A 114 0.80 -15.97 2.50
C ASN A 114 2.07 -15.24 2.01
N LEU A 115 2.93 -15.96 1.29
CA LEU A 115 4.19 -15.41 0.80
C LEU A 115 4.01 -14.22 -0.16
N ASP A 116 2.99 -14.25 -1.03
CA ASP A 116 2.70 -13.16 -1.97
C ASP A 116 2.13 -11.94 -1.23
N ASP A 117 1.18 -12.15 -0.32
CA ASP A 117 0.62 -11.08 0.52
C ASP A 117 1.71 -10.36 1.32
N LEU A 118 2.62 -11.13 1.93
CA LEU A 118 3.76 -10.60 2.67
C LEU A 118 4.69 -9.80 1.75
N ASN A 119 5.02 -10.33 0.57
CA ASN A 119 5.90 -9.65 -0.36
C ASN A 119 5.29 -8.33 -0.87
N GLN A 120 4.02 -8.33 -1.27
CA GLN A 120 3.32 -7.11 -1.70
C GLN A 120 3.22 -6.09 -0.56
N GLY A 121 2.87 -6.53 0.64
CA GLY A 121 2.81 -5.66 1.82
C GLY A 121 4.16 -5.01 2.16
N ILE A 122 5.27 -5.77 2.07
CA ILE A 122 6.62 -5.25 2.29
C ILE A 122 7.01 -4.25 1.21
N ILE A 123 6.74 -4.54 -0.07
CA ILE A 123 7.07 -3.62 -1.18
C ILE A 123 6.28 -2.30 -1.04
N ALA A 124 4.98 -2.39 -0.76
CA ALA A 124 4.14 -1.21 -0.53
C ALA A 124 4.64 -0.39 0.67
N LEU A 125 4.97 -1.05 1.78
CA LEU A 125 5.51 -0.40 2.97
C LEU A 125 6.87 0.25 2.70
N GLU A 126 7.75 -0.41 1.94
CA GLU A 126 9.04 0.14 1.53
C GLU A 126 8.89 1.42 0.71
N LYS A 127 7.93 1.43 -0.25
CA LYS A 127 7.59 2.63 -1.04
C LYS A 127 7.20 3.79 -0.13
N LEU A 128 6.22 3.58 0.74
CA LEU A 128 5.68 4.64 1.61
C LEU A 128 6.68 5.12 2.67
N LEU A 129 7.56 4.25 3.18
CA LEU A 129 8.55 4.64 4.17
C LEU A 129 9.72 5.43 3.56
N PHE A 130 10.27 4.96 2.44
CA PHE A 130 11.58 5.43 1.99
C PHE A 130 11.57 6.24 0.70
N PHE A 131 10.47 6.23 -0.07
CA PHE A 131 10.44 6.83 -1.39
C PHE A 131 9.39 7.94 -1.54
N ASP A 132 8.48 8.09 -0.58
CA ASP A 132 7.53 9.19 -0.53
C ASP A 132 7.89 10.14 0.62
N ASP A 133 7.92 11.45 0.39
CA ASP A 133 8.39 12.46 1.34
C ASP A 133 7.26 13.28 1.98
N THR A 134 6.00 12.86 1.83
CA THR A 134 4.85 13.60 2.37
C THR A 134 4.73 13.56 3.90
N LEU A 135 5.44 12.64 4.56
CA LEU A 135 5.61 12.59 6.02
C LEU A 135 7.09 12.71 6.39
N SER A 136 7.36 13.37 7.53
CA SER A 136 8.71 13.42 8.08
C SER A 136 9.19 12.05 8.56
N ASP A 137 10.51 11.85 8.61
CA ASP A 137 11.10 10.61 9.11
C ASP A 137 10.65 10.28 10.54
N ASN A 138 10.47 11.28 11.40
CA ASN A 138 10.01 11.08 12.77
C ASN A 138 8.57 10.55 12.82
N GLU A 139 7.66 11.11 12.01
CA GLU A 139 6.27 10.63 11.92
C GLU A 139 6.20 9.19 11.40
N LYS A 140 7.01 8.87 10.38
CA LYS A 140 7.13 7.53 9.83
C LYS A 140 7.70 6.53 10.86
N LYS A 141 8.76 6.91 11.59
CA LYS A 141 9.33 6.10 12.68
C LYS A 141 8.29 5.82 13.75
N ASP A 142 7.54 6.84 14.16
CA ASP A 142 6.45 6.72 15.13
C ASP A 142 5.40 5.70 14.69
N ILE A 143 4.98 5.73 13.41
CA ILE A 143 4.02 4.78 12.86
C ILE A 143 4.59 3.35 12.89
N VAL A 144 5.85 3.16 12.47
CA VAL A 144 6.52 1.86 12.48
C VAL A 144 6.60 1.26 13.88
N VAL A 145 6.97 2.08 14.88
CA VAL A 145 7.13 1.65 16.28
C VAL A 145 5.77 1.35 16.92
N LYS A 146 4.77 2.24 16.79
CA LYS A 146 3.42 2.04 17.35
C LYS A 146 2.71 0.82 16.76
N ASN A 147 3.04 0.46 15.53
CA ASN A 147 2.50 -0.72 14.85
C ASN A 147 3.36 -1.98 15.01
N GLU A 148 4.44 -1.93 15.79
CA GLU A 148 5.29 -3.08 16.11
C GLU A 148 5.85 -3.79 14.86
N LEU A 149 6.03 -3.06 13.76
CA LEU A 149 6.42 -3.65 12.47
C LEU A 149 7.83 -4.27 12.51
N ILE A 150 8.69 -3.73 13.39
CA ILE A 150 10.07 -4.18 13.60
C ILE A 150 10.13 -5.61 14.10
N SER A 151 9.18 -6.03 14.94
CA SER A 151 9.14 -7.41 15.45
C SER A 151 8.28 -8.30 14.56
N LYS A 152 7.12 -7.81 14.12
CA LYS A 152 6.15 -8.61 13.35
C LYS A 152 6.67 -9.05 11.99
N ILE A 153 7.23 -8.14 11.19
CA ILE A 153 7.66 -8.45 9.82
C ILE A 153 8.79 -9.49 9.79
N PRO A 154 9.91 -9.32 10.51
CA PRO A 154 10.95 -10.34 10.50
C PRO A 154 10.47 -11.69 11.06
N ASN A 155 9.64 -11.70 12.09
CA ASN A 155 9.07 -12.95 12.61
C ASN A 155 8.28 -13.71 11.54
N LYS A 156 7.43 -13.00 10.78
CA LYS A 156 6.68 -13.61 9.69
C LYS A 156 7.58 -14.06 8.54
N ILE A 157 8.59 -13.27 8.17
CA ILE A 157 9.58 -13.68 7.16
C ILE A 157 10.24 -15.00 7.58
N LEU A 158 10.67 -15.12 8.84
CA LEU A 158 11.31 -16.34 9.35
C LEU A 158 10.38 -17.55 9.34
N SER A 159 9.07 -17.37 9.57
CA SER A 159 8.10 -18.46 9.51
C SER A 159 7.73 -18.89 8.09
N GLU A 160 7.80 -17.98 7.12
CA GLU A 160 7.38 -18.23 5.72
C GLU A 160 8.53 -18.61 4.79
N THR A 161 9.81 -18.45 5.17
CA THR A 161 10.93 -18.65 4.24
C THR A 161 11.37 -20.12 4.17
N PRO A 162 11.05 -20.90 3.12
CA PRO A 162 11.81 -22.10 2.80
C PRO A 162 13.19 -21.69 2.28
N ILE A 163 14.22 -22.48 2.61
CA ILE A 163 15.66 -22.27 2.37
C ILE A 163 16.04 -22.09 0.87
N SER A 164 15.09 -22.04 -0.07
CA SER A 164 15.31 -22.14 -1.52
C SER A 164 14.90 -20.94 -2.40
N HIS A 165 14.48 -19.78 -1.83
CA HIS A 165 14.00 -18.63 -2.63
C HIS A 165 14.95 -17.42 -2.57
N ASP A 166 16.07 -17.48 -3.32
CA ASP A 166 17.12 -16.46 -3.33
C ASP A 166 16.64 -15.03 -3.65
N TYR A 167 15.61 -14.88 -4.48
CA TYR A 167 15.09 -13.55 -4.85
C TYR A 167 14.34 -12.88 -3.69
N LEU A 168 13.44 -13.60 -3.03
CA LEU A 168 12.68 -13.08 -1.90
C LEU A 168 13.58 -12.76 -0.72
N LEU A 169 14.59 -13.60 -0.48
CA LEU A 169 15.60 -13.35 0.55
C LEU A 169 16.32 -12.01 0.32
N LYS A 170 16.64 -11.65 -0.93
CA LYS A 170 17.25 -10.34 -1.25
C LYS A 170 16.30 -9.18 -0.95
N THR A 171 15.03 -9.27 -1.35
CA THR A 171 14.02 -8.24 -1.04
C THR A 171 13.86 -8.05 0.46
N TYR A 172 13.70 -9.14 1.20
CA TYR A 172 13.52 -9.10 2.65
C TYR A 172 14.77 -8.59 3.38
N THR A 173 15.95 -9.06 3.00
CA THR A 173 17.21 -8.57 3.57
C THR A 173 17.39 -7.07 3.32
N ARG A 174 17.11 -6.61 2.09
CA ARG A 174 17.15 -5.17 1.75
C ARG A 174 16.18 -4.37 2.60
N PHE A 175 14.92 -4.80 2.67
CA PHE A 175 13.89 -4.12 3.44
C PHE A 175 14.25 -4.03 4.93
N ILE A 176 14.60 -5.16 5.55
CA ILE A 176 14.98 -5.20 6.97
C ILE A 176 16.20 -4.34 7.24
N SER A 177 17.21 -4.38 6.36
CA SER A 177 18.41 -3.54 6.50
C SER A 177 18.06 -2.04 6.45
N ARG A 178 17.20 -1.64 5.51
CA ARG A 178 16.69 -0.25 5.44
C ARG A 178 15.89 0.13 6.67
N LEU A 179 15.03 -0.76 7.16
CA LEU A 179 14.21 -0.52 8.35
C LEU A 179 15.07 -0.33 9.61
N VAL A 180 16.07 -1.20 9.82
CA VAL A 180 17.03 -1.08 10.93
C VAL A 180 17.80 0.24 10.82
N LEU A 181 18.41 0.52 9.66
CA LEU A 181 19.12 1.79 9.47
C LEU A 181 18.21 2.99 9.71
N PHE A 182 16.99 2.97 9.17
CA PHE A 182 16.03 4.05 9.34
C PHE A 182 15.76 4.36 10.81
N LEU A 183 15.51 3.34 11.63
CA LEU A 183 15.15 3.52 13.04
C LEU A 183 16.33 3.93 13.93
N PHE A 184 17.53 3.42 13.64
CA PHE A 184 18.73 3.66 14.45
C PHE A 184 19.65 4.76 13.90
N ASN A 185 19.31 5.36 12.75
CA ASN A 185 19.97 6.56 12.29
C ASN A 185 19.41 7.73 13.10
N ASP A 186 20.09 8.04 14.20
CA ASP A 186 19.88 9.26 14.97
C ASP A 186 20.39 10.43 14.12
N SER A 187 19.47 11.23 13.59
CA SER A 187 19.75 12.53 12.99
C SER A 187 20.15 13.57 14.06
N ASN A 188 21.01 13.20 15.02
CA ASN A 188 21.59 14.07 16.05
C ASN A 188 23.05 14.44 15.74
N TYR A 189 23.52 14.21 14.51
CA TYR A 189 24.75 14.81 14.01
C TYR A 189 24.43 15.97 13.06
N GLN A 190 23.97 17.08 13.64
CA GLN A 190 24.11 18.42 13.06
C GLN A 190 24.71 19.35 14.12
#